data_AF-X1C7H8-F1
#
_entry.id   AF-X1C7H8-F1
#
_cell.length_a   1.000
_cell.length_b   1.000
_cell.length_c   1.000
_cell.angle_alpha   90.00
_cell.angle_beta   90.00
_cell.angle_gamma   90.00
#
_symmetry.space_group_name_H-M   'P 1'
#
loop_
_entity.id
_entity.type
_entity.pdbx_description
1 polymer ?
#
loop_
_entity_poly.entity_id
_entity_poly.type
_entity_poly.pdbx_seq_one_letter_code
_entity_poly.pdbx_strand_id
1 'polypeptide(L)' 'LDRKIISLFGPNNPAWTDTGCENEIQIVGNVSCAPCSKPICEKKEHLCMQAITVEMVCDAAKKLLENNHRISDSNE' A
#
# COMPACT_ATOMS: atom_id res chain seq x y z
N LEU A 1 8.85 7.34 14.37
CA LEU A 1 9.50 7.66 13.08
C LEU A 1 8.45 8.36 12.24
N ASP A 2 8.64 9.63 11.90
CA ASP A 2 7.76 10.36 10.97
C ASP A 2 8.17 10.02 9.52
N ARG A 3 7.74 8.85 9.06
CA ARG A 3 8.06 8.37 7.71
C ARG A 3 6.78 8.12 6.94
N LYS A 4 6.83 8.43 5.65
CA LYS A 4 5.81 8.06 4.67
C LYS A 4 5.99 6.59 4.32
N ILE A 5 4.93 5.81 4.45
CA ILE A 5 4.96 4.35 4.28
C ILE A 5 4.00 3.97 3.17
N ILE A 6 4.46 3.11 2.27
CA ILE A 6 3.62 2.40 1.32
C ILE A 6 3.72 0.92 1.66
N SER A 7 2.62 0.33 2.11
CA SER A 7 2.56 -1.08 2.50
C SER A 7 1.88 -1.91 1.42
N LEU A 8 2.52 -3.00 1.01
CA LEU A 8 2.06 -3.87 -0.08
C LEU A 8 1.55 -5.20 0.47
N PHE A 9 0.30 -5.52 0.18
CA PHE A 9 -0.42 -6.67 0.71
C PHE A 9 -0.85 -7.61 -0.41
N GLY A 10 -0.09 -8.68 -0.60
CA GLY A 10 -0.52 -9.83 -1.40
C GLY A 10 -1.27 -10.84 -0.53
N PRO A 11 -0.57 -11.75 0.17
CA PRO A 11 -1.22 -12.75 1.01
C PRO A 11 -1.65 -12.20 2.38
N ASN A 12 -0.90 -11.25 2.95
CA ASN A 12 -1.15 -10.73 4.29
C ASN A 12 -2.40 -9.83 4.32
N ASN A 13 -3.26 -10.02 5.33
CA ASN A 13 -4.44 -9.18 5.52
C ASN A 13 -4.05 -7.89 6.29
N PRO A 14 -4.31 -6.69 5.72
CA PRO A 14 -3.95 -5.42 6.32
C PRO A 14 -4.54 -5.19 7.73
N ALA A 15 -5.68 -5.80 8.05
CA ALA A 15 -6.34 -5.67 9.34
C ALA A 15 -5.48 -6.16 10.53
N TRP A 16 -4.47 -6.99 10.28
CA TRP A 16 -3.56 -7.50 11.33
C TRP A 16 -2.23 -6.76 11.39
N THR A 17 -2.01 -5.81 10.49
CA THR A 17 -0.77 -5.05 10.36
C THR A 17 -1.01 -3.55 10.50
N ASP A 18 -2.18 -3.15 10.98
CA ASP A 18 -2.45 -1.75 11.27
C ASP A 18 -1.49 -1.28 12.37
N THR A 19 -0.67 -0.30 12.03
CA THR A 19 0.35 0.28 12.91
C THR A 19 -0.08 1.63 13.48
N GLY A 20 -1.27 2.13 13.13
CA GLY A 20 -1.71 3.48 13.47
C GLY A 20 -0.84 4.58 12.83
N CYS A 21 -0.13 4.27 11.74
CA CYS A 21 0.69 5.25 11.04
C CYS A 21 -0.19 6.17 10.18
N GLU A 22 -0.31 7.43 10.59
CA GLU A 22 -1.12 8.43 9.88
C GLU A 22 -0.60 8.69 8.44
N ASN A 23 0.68 8.43 8.18
CA ASN A 23 1.35 8.65 6.90
C ASN A 23 1.53 7.34 6.09
N GLU A 24 0.54 6.46 6.11
CA GLU A 24 0.54 5.19 5.38
C GLU A 24 -0.49 5.16 4.24
N ILE A 25 -0.08 4.61 3.09
CA ILE A 25 -1.01 4.11 2.07
C ILE A 25 -0.82 2.59 1.95
N GLN A 26 -1.93 1.86 2.07
CA GLN A 26 -1.96 0.41 1.93
C GLN A 26 -2.44 0.02 0.52
N ILE A 27 -1.71 -0.85 -0.16
CA ILE A 27 -2.06 -1.40 -1.47
C ILE A 27 -2.31 -2.89 -1.32
N VAL A 28 -3.50 -3.35 -1.68
CA VAL A 28 -3.86 -4.77 -1.71
C VAL A 28 -3.94 -5.22 -3.17
N GLY A 29 -3.35 -6.37 -3.49
CA GLY A 29 -3.41 -6.93 -4.84
C GLY A 29 -4.85 -7.16 -5.29
N ASN A 30 -5.22 -6.72 -6.48
CA ASN A 30 -6.61 -6.82 -6.98
C ASN A 30 -6.88 -8.16 -7.68
N VAL A 31 -6.88 -9.23 -6.92
CA VAL A 31 -7.17 -10.60 -7.39
C VAL A 31 -7.94 -11.39 -6.35
N SER A 32 -8.64 -12.45 -6.76
CA SER A 32 -9.46 -13.27 -5.87
C SER A 32 -8.68 -13.97 -4.73
N CYS A 33 -7.36 -14.06 -4.82
CA CYS A 33 -6.51 -14.65 -3.80
C CYS A 33 -5.82 -13.63 -2.86
N ALA A 34 -6.30 -12.38 -2.81
CA ALA A 34 -5.75 -11.33 -1.98
C ALA A 34 -6.83 -10.61 -1.14
N PRO A 35 -6.63 -10.42 0.18
CA PRO A 35 -5.66 -11.13 1.03
C PRO A 35 -6.16 -12.56 1.32
N CYS A 36 -5.29 -13.57 1.25
CA CYS A 36 -5.70 -14.97 1.53
C CYS A 36 -5.22 -15.51 2.88
N SER A 37 -4.24 -14.87 3.52
CA SER A 37 -3.61 -15.30 4.78
C SER A 37 -3.16 -16.76 4.83
N LYS A 38 -2.92 -17.39 3.67
CA LYS A 38 -2.48 -18.78 3.60
C LYS A 38 -0.97 -18.88 3.87
N PRO A 39 -0.52 -19.82 4.73
CA PRO A 39 0.90 -19.99 5.00
C PRO A 39 1.66 -20.59 3.80
N ILE A 40 0.96 -21.32 2.92
CA ILE A 40 1.52 -21.93 1.71
C ILE A 40 0.61 -21.57 0.53
N CYS A 41 1.21 -21.11 -0.57
CA CYS A 41 0.51 -20.84 -1.82
C CYS A 41 0.50 -22.10 -2.71
N GLU A 42 -0.69 -22.52 -3.14
CA GLU A 42 -0.86 -23.67 -4.05
C GLU A 42 -0.82 -23.26 -5.54
N LYS A 43 -0.73 -21.96 -5.82
CA LYS A 43 -0.58 -21.46 -7.20
C LYS A 43 0.87 -21.56 -7.63
N LYS A 44 1.10 -21.71 -8.93
CA LYS A 44 2.44 -21.72 -9.52
C LYS A 44 3.21 -20.43 -9.20
N GLU A 45 2.49 -19.31 -9.11
CA GLU A 45 3.05 -17.98 -8.87
C GLU A 45 2.19 -17.20 -7.88
N HIS A 46 2.80 -16.23 -7.20
CA HIS A 46 2.10 -15.32 -6.30
C HIS A 46 1.37 -14.23 -7.08
N LEU A 47 0.27 -14.61 -7.74
CA LEU A 47 -0.57 -13.68 -8.53
C LEU A 47 -1.02 -12.47 -7.69
N CYS A 48 -1.25 -12.64 -6.39
CA CYS A 48 -1.57 -11.55 -5.47
C CYS A 48 -0.49 -10.48 -5.35
N MET A 49 0.79 -10.86 -5.43
CA MET A 49 1.91 -9.91 -5.42
C MET A 49 2.14 -9.33 -6.82
N GLN A 50 2.01 -10.13 -7.88
CA GLN A 50 2.16 -9.64 -9.26
C GLN A 50 1.07 -8.66 -9.68
N ALA A 51 -0.13 -8.76 -9.10
CA ALA A 51 -1.22 -7.84 -9.32
C ALA A 51 -0.94 -6.42 -8.78
N ILE A 52 0.10 -6.26 -7.95
CA ILE A 52 0.59 -4.95 -7.50
C ILE A 52 1.65 -4.49 -8.49
N THR A 53 1.27 -3.59 -9.40
CA THR A 53 2.19 -3.10 -10.43
C THR A 53 3.09 -1.99 -9.89
N VAL A 54 4.21 -1.75 -10.56
CA VAL A 54 5.14 -0.67 -10.22
C VAL A 54 4.44 0.68 -10.31
N GLU A 55 3.59 0.88 -11.33
CA GLU A 55 2.83 2.10 -11.55
C GLU A 55 1.91 2.40 -10.36
N MET A 56 1.22 1.38 -9.83
CA MET A 56 0.37 1.53 -8.64
C MET A 56 1.18 2.04 -7.43
N VAL A 57 2.37 1.49 -7.22
CA VAL A 57 3.26 1.89 -6.11
C VAL A 57 3.81 3.31 -6.32
N CYS A 58 4.28 3.62 -7.52
CA CYS A 58 4.79 4.95 -7.86
C CYS A 58 3.71 6.03 -7.71
N ASP A 59 2.48 5.76 -8.14
CA ASP A 59 1.39 6.73 -8.03
C ASP A 59 0.92 6.92 -6.58
N ALA A 60 0.93 5.86 -5.77
CA ALA A 60 0.70 5.98 -4.33
C ALA A 60 1.79 6.83 -3.66
N ALA A 61 3.06 6.60 -4.02
CA ALA A 61 4.17 7.38 -3.50
C ALA A 61 4.07 8.87 -3.88
N LYS A 62 3.72 9.20 -5.14
CA LYS A 62 3.49 10.59 -5.58
C LYS A 62 2.41 11.25 -4.72
N LYS A 63 1.23 10.62 -4.59
CA LYS A 63 0.12 11.14 -3.77
C LYS A 63 0.55 11.43 -2.33
N LEU A 64 1.26 10.48 -1.71
CA LEU A 64 1.71 10.62 -0.34
C LEU A 64 2.76 11.72 -0.19
N LEU A 65 3.63 11.91 -1.19
CA LEU A 65 4.63 12.98 -1.22
C LEU A 65 3.99 14.36 -1.41
N GLU A 66 3.04 14.49 -2.33
CA GLU A 66 2.32 15.73 -2.68
C GLU A 66 1.41 16.25 -1.56
N ASN A 67 0.86 15.37 -0.72
CA ASN A 67 0.00 15.78 0.42
C ASN A 67 0.71 16.70 1.44
N ASN A 68 2.05 16.81 1.41
CA ASN A 68 2.80 17.77 2.25
C ASN A 68 3.00 19.15 1.58
N HIS A 69 2.52 19.37 0.35
CA HIS A 69 2.70 20.65 -0.37
C HIS A 69 1.54 21.63 -0.20
N ARG A 70 0.57 21.34 0.68
CA ARG A 70 -0.52 22.25 1.03
C ARG A 70 -0.41 22.70 2.49
N ILE A 71 0.45 23.67 2.75
CA ILE A 71 0.27 24.84 3.63
C ILE A 71 1.51 25.73 3.40
N SER A 72 1.38 26.71 2.52
CA SER A 72 1.99 28.05 2.62
C SER A 72 1.46 28.97 1.53
N ASP A 73 0.14 29.03 1.35
CA ASP A 73 -0.52 30.16 0.66
C ASP A 73 -1.74 30.56 1.52
N SER A 74 -1.43 31.11 2.70
CA SER A 74 -2.37 31.97 3.40
C SER A 74 -2.28 33.33 2.72
N ASN A 75 -3.34 33.68 2.00
CA ASN A 75 -3.50 34.96 1.32
C ASN A 75 -3.32 36.15 2.28
N GLU A 76 -2.77 37.21 1.68
CA GLU A 76 -2.73 38.62 2.10
C GLU A 76 -4.09 39.19 2.53
#